data_AF-A0AAV4G8K2-F1
#
_entry.id   AF-A0AAV4G8K2-F1
#
_cell.length_a   1.000
_cell.length_b   1.000
_cell.length_c   1.000
_cell.angle_alpha   90.00
_cell.angle_beta   90.00
_cell.angle_gamma   90.00
#
_symmetry.space_group_name_H-M   'P 1'
#
loop_
_entity.id
_entity.type
_entity.pdbx_description
1 polymer ?
#
loop_
_entity_poly.entity_id
_entity_poly.type
_entity_poly.pdbx_seq_one_letter_code
_entity_poly.pdbx_strand_id
1 'polypeptide(L)'
;MTLTSIHLAFTYTILTLTSQRMVVTALKNMRIGVLVPLTGDKSMGQEVVAAAHLGVKAMNEDRSLTAVIADDYQFSIAVSDSGCDTGQVLQKVVELSTNLATTGHKVDAFVGE
;
A
#
# COMPACT_ATOMS: atom_id res chain seq x y z
N MET A 1 -42.55 33.82 -19.01
CA MET A 1 -41.41 33.38 -18.16
C MET A 1 -41.51 31.87 -18.02
N THR A 2 -41.18 31.16 -19.08
CA THR A 2 -41.88 29.92 -19.47
C THR A 2 -40.88 28.91 -19.99
N LEU A 3 -40.88 27.73 -19.37
CA LEU A 3 -40.15 26.49 -19.70
C LEU A 3 -38.61 26.49 -19.69
N THR A 4 -37.92 27.53 -20.20
CA THR A 4 -36.45 27.50 -20.36
C THR A 4 -35.68 27.53 -19.04
N SER A 5 -36.16 28.29 -18.06
CA SER A 5 -35.49 28.43 -16.75
C SER A 5 -35.62 27.17 -15.87
N ILE A 6 -36.71 26.39 -16.02
CA ILE A 6 -36.92 25.15 -15.26
C ILE A 6 -36.03 24.03 -15.83
N HIS A 7 -35.87 23.97 -17.16
CA HIS A 7 -34.99 22.99 -17.80
C HIS A 7 -33.52 23.25 -17.45
N LEU A 8 -33.07 24.51 -17.41
CA LEU A 8 -31.70 24.84 -17.02
C LEU A 8 -31.43 24.48 -15.55
N ALA A 9 -32.35 24.79 -14.63
CA ALA A 9 -32.20 24.46 -13.22
C ALA A 9 -32.17 22.94 -12.96
N PHE A 10 -32.97 22.16 -13.71
CA PHE A 10 -32.99 20.71 -13.59
C PHE A 10 -31.69 20.08 -14.10
N THR A 11 -31.16 20.55 -15.23
CA THR A 11 -29.88 20.06 -15.78
C THR A 11 -28.70 20.40 -14.88
N TYR A 12 -28.66 21.61 -14.29
CA TYR A 12 -27.60 22.00 -13.34
C TYR A 12 -27.64 21.18 -12.04
N THR A 13 -28.84 20.85 -11.55
CA THR A 13 -29.01 20.04 -10.32
C THR A 13 -28.58 18.59 -10.56
N ILE A 14 -28.92 18.00 -11.71
CA ILE A 14 -28.46 16.64 -12.05
C ILE A 14 -26.93 16.59 -12.25
N LEU A 15 -26.34 17.59 -12.92
CA LEU A 15 -24.89 17.62 -13.16
C LEU A 15 -24.06 17.81 -11.87
N THR A 16 -24.60 18.53 -10.87
CA THR A 16 -23.95 18.66 -9.56
C THR A 16 -24.16 17.43 -8.67
N LEU A 17 -25.30 16.74 -8.76
CA LEU A 17 -25.55 15.49 -8.04
C LEU A 17 -24.68 14.32 -8.54
N THR A 18 -24.38 14.24 -9.84
CA THR A 18 -23.40 13.27 -10.36
C THR A 18 -21.95 13.67 -10.07
N SER A 19 -21.67 14.96 -9.82
CA SER A 19 -20.32 15.44 -9.49
C SER A 19 -19.95 15.34 -8.00
N GLN A 20 -20.90 15.09 -7.09
CA GLN A 20 -20.64 15.09 -5.63
C GLN A 20 -20.70 13.72 -4.94
N ARG A 21 -20.72 12.62 -5.71
CA ARG A 21 -20.52 11.27 -5.15
C ARG A 21 -19.29 10.58 -5.70
N MET A 22 -18.18 11.30 -5.77
CA MET A 22 -16.87 10.68 -5.61
C MET A 22 -16.57 10.66 -4.11
N VAL A 23 -17.12 9.65 -3.41
CA VAL A 23 -16.59 9.30 -2.09
C VAL A 23 -15.20 8.74 -2.38
N VAL A 24 -14.18 9.59 -2.33
CA VAL A 24 -12.79 9.13 -2.30
C VAL A 24 -12.60 8.52 -0.92
N THR A 25 -12.94 7.24 -0.78
CA THR A 25 -12.50 6.46 0.38
C THR A 25 -10.98 6.45 0.30
N ALA A 26 -10.31 7.17 1.20
CA ALA A 26 -8.86 7.15 1.27
C ALA A 26 -8.42 5.71 1.58
N LEU A 27 -7.62 5.13 0.69
CA LEU A 27 -7.09 3.78 0.90
C LEU A 27 -6.23 3.80 2.17
N LYS A 28 -6.43 2.81 3.04
CA LYS A 28 -5.55 2.54 4.16
C LYS A 28 -4.23 1.99 3.63
N ASN A 29 -3.11 2.60 4.00
CA ASN A 29 -1.81 2.05 3.62
C ASN A 29 -1.48 0.86 4.50
N MET A 30 -1.21 -0.31 3.90
CA MET A 30 -0.61 -1.46 4.56
C MET A 30 0.84 -1.58 4.16
N ARG A 31 1.74 -1.65 5.15
CA ARG A 31 3.18 -1.71 4.89
C ARG A 31 3.72 -3.08 5.26
N ILE A 32 4.39 -3.72 4.32
CA ILE A 32 4.98 -5.06 4.48
C ILE A 32 6.50 -4.91 4.66
N GLY A 33 7.05 -5.40 5.76
CA GLY A 33 8.49 -5.44 6.01
C GLY A 33 9.11 -6.63 5.30
N VAL A 34 10.14 -6.40 4.51
CA VAL A 34 10.93 -7.45 3.86
C VAL A 34 12.32 -7.43 4.48
N LEU A 35 12.63 -8.46 5.25
CA LEU A 35 13.90 -8.56 5.96
C LEU A 35 14.69 -9.75 5.42
N VAL A 36 15.68 -9.45 4.58
CA VAL A 36 16.48 -10.46 3.89
C VAL A 36 17.92 -9.97 3.80
N PRO A 37 18.90 -10.86 3.65
CA PRO A 37 20.28 -10.42 3.55
C PRO A 37 20.57 -9.86 2.15
N LEU A 38 21.02 -8.61 2.08
CA LEU A 38 21.25 -7.87 0.83
C LEU A 38 22.73 -7.62 0.55
N THR A 39 23.59 -7.83 1.55
CA THR A 39 25.04 -7.66 1.45
C THR A 39 25.78 -9.00 1.49
N GLY A 40 26.90 -9.06 0.77
CA GLY A 40 27.70 -10.28 0.59
C GLY A 40 27.23 -11.14 -0.59
N ASP A 41 27.58 -12.43 -0.57
CA ASP A 41 27.32 -13.40 -1.65
C ASP A 41 25.88 -13.94 -1.59
N LYS A 42 24.90 -13.04 -1.63
CA LYS A 42 23.50 -13.34 -1.27
C LYS A 42 22.52 -12.83 -2.33
N SER A 43 22.72 -13.29 -3.56
CA SER A 43 21.81 -13.06 -4.70
C SER A 43 20.35 -13.41 -4.38
N MET A 44 20.13 -14.43 -3.55
CA MET A 44 18.80 -14.87 -3.12
C MET A 44 18.00 -13.76 -2.41
N GLY A 45 18.65 -12.89 -1.61
CA GLY A 45 17.95 -11.79 -0.95
C GLY A 45 17.44 -10.73 -1.94
N GLN A 46 18.18 -10.48 -3.02
CA GLN A 46 17.76 -9.57 -4.09
C GLN A 46 16.57 -10.15 -4.87
N GLU A 47 16.57 -11.46 -5.13
CA GLU A 47 15.45 -12.14 -5.77
C GLU A 47 14.18 -12.10 -4.91
N VAL A 48 14.30 -12.31 -3.60
CA VAL A 48 13.16 -12.20 -2.66
C VAL A 48 12.60 -10.78 -2.65
N VAL A 49 13.45 -9.74 -2.68
CA VAL A 49 13.00 -8.35 -2.79
C VAL A 49 12.25 -8.10 -4.11
N ALA A 50 12.77 -8.61 -5.23
CA ALA A 50 12.12 -8.47 -6.52
C ALA A 50 10.74 -9.17 -6.55
N ALA A 51 10.65 -10.38 -5.97
CA ALA A 51 9.39 -11.10 -5.83
C ALA A 51 8.39 -10.35 -4.95
N ALA A 52 8.84 -9.78 -3.83
CA ALA A 52 8.00 -8.98 -2.94
C ALA A 52 7.45 -7.72 -3.64
N HIS A 53 8.28 -7.02 -4.42
CA HIS A 53 7.84 -5.90 -5.24
C HIS A 53 6.80 -6.31 -6.28
N LEU A 54 6.99 -7.44 -6.95
CA LEU A 54 6.04 -7.96 -7.93
C LEU A 54 4.70 -8.33 -7.27
N GLY A 55 4.74 -8.98 -6.10
CA GLY A 55 3.56 -9.31 -5.32
C GLY A 55 2.76 -8.08 -4.89
N VAL A 56 3.44 -7.04 -4.36
CA VAL A 56 2.76 -5.77 -4.00
C VAL A 56 2.20 -5.04 -5.21
N LYS A 57 2.93 -5.05 -6.34
CA LYS A 57 2.40 -4.49 -7.59
C LYS A 57 1.13 -5.22 -8.01
N ALA A 58 1.14 -6.55 -8.02
CA ALA A 58 -0.03 -7.36 -8.35
C ALA A 58 -1.20 -7.10 -7.39
N MET A 59 -0.97 -6.99 -6.08
CA MET A 59 -2.03 -6.68 -5.10
C MET A 59 -2.65 -5.29 -5.28
N ASN A 60 -1.87 -4.32 -5.76
CA ASN A 60 -2.38 -2.97 -6.03
C ASN A 60 -3.08 -2.87 -7.39
N GLU A 61 -2.67 -3.66 -8.39
CA GLU A 61 -3.21 -3.61 -9.76
C GLU A 61 -4.39 -4.56 -9.96
N ASP A 62 -4.36 -5.74 -9.36
CA ASP A 62 -5.37 -6.78 -9.51
C ASP A 62 -6.24 -6.88 -8.25
N ARG A 63 -7.39 -6.21 -8.31
CA ARG A 63 -8.37 -6.21 -7.23
C ARG A 63 -9.11 -7.54 -7.07
N SER A 64 -8.99 -8.46 -8.03
CA SER A 64 -9.67 -9.76 -8.02
C SER A 64 -8.95 -10.81 -7.15
N LEU A 65 -7.64 -10.64 -6.91
CA LEU A 65 -6.84 -11.51 -6.03
C LEU A 65 -7.13 -11.30 -4.53
N THR A 66 -8.02 -10.38 -4.20
CA THR A 66 -8.27 -9.92 -2.82
C THR A 66 -9.75 -9.63 -2.59
N ALA A 67 -10.61 -10.56 -3.03
CA ALA A 67 -12.07 -10.45 -3.15
C ALA A 67 -12.87 -10.02 -1.88
N VAL A 68 -12.23 -9.65 -0.77
CA VAL A 68 -12.91 -9.13 0.43
C VAL A 68 -12.15 -7.96 1.10
N ILE A 69 -10.86 -7.72 0.80
CA ILE A 69 -10.02 -6.83 1.63
C ILE A 69 -9.34 -5.71 0.85
N ALA A 70 -8.80 -5.90 -0.36
CA ALA A 70 -7.90 -4.90 -0.97
C ALA A 70 -8.56 -3.63 -1.53
N ASP A 71 -9.88 -3.57 -1.70
CA ASP A 71 -10.51 -2.38 -2.28
C ASP A 71 -10.29 -1.10 -1.45
N ASP A 72 -10.04 -1.27 -0.16
CA ASP A 72 -9.80 -0.19 0.80
C ASP A 72 -8.32 -0.06 1.21
N TYR A 73 -7.40 -0.87 0.65
CA TYR A 73 -5.99 -0.83 1.03
C TYR A 73 -5.06 -0.54 -0.14
N GLN A 74 -3.98 0.18 0.16
CA GLN A 74 -2.82 0.32 -0.71
C GLN A 74 -1.65 -0.38 -0.03
N PHE A 75 -0.97 -1.28 -0.75
CA PHE A 75 0.16 -2.02 -0.21
C PHE A 75 1.47 -1.32 -0.57
N SER A 76 2.39 -1.25 0.39
CA SER A 76 3.76 -0.77 0.22
C SER A 76 4.74 -1.73 0.90
N ILE A 77 6.01 -1.70 0.51
CA ILE A 77 7.05 -2.51 1.17
C ILE A 77 8.13 -1.66 1.83
N ALA A 78 8.69 -2.18 2.91
CA ALA A 78 9.86 -1.66 3.62
C ALA A 78 10.95 -2.73 3.57
N VAL A 79 11.95 -2.53 2.71
CA VAL A 79 13.06 -3.49 2.58
C VAL A 79 14.16 -3.12 3.57
N SER A 80 14.74 -4.10 4.25
CA SER A 80 15.88 -3.90 5.14
C SER A 80 16.83 -5.09 5.08
N ASP A 81 18.13 -4.77 5.09
CA ASP A 81 19.20 -5.77 5.08
C ASP A 81 19.31 -6.42 6.47
N SER A 82 19.22 -7.75 6.51
CA SER A 82 19.45 -8.51 7.74
C SER A 82 20.91 -8.71 8.09
N GLY A 83 21.83 -8.58 7.11
CA GLY A 83 23.25 -8.93 7.26
C GLY A 83 23.51 -10.39 7.63
N CYS A 84 22.48 -11.25 7.67
CA CYS A 84 22.46 -12.52 8.41
C CYS A 84 22.98 -12.44 9.85
N ASP A 85 22.74 -11.33 10.53
CA ASP A 85 23.05 -11.17 11.94
C ASP A 85 21.74 -11.14 12.75
N THR A 86 21.58 -12.08 13.67
CA THR A 86 20.35 -12.19 14.48
C THR A 86 20.10 -10.93 15.32
N GLY A 87 21.15 -10.27 15.80
CA GLY A 87 21.02 -9.02 16.56
C GLY A 87 20.47 -7.88 15.72
N GLN A 88 21.01 -7.71 14.51
CA GLN A 88 20.53 -6.74 13.53
C GLN A 88 19.09 -7.04 13.10
N VAL A 89 18.75 -8.31 12.90
CA VAL A 89 17.38 -8.75 12.57
C VAL A 89 16.39 -8.29 13.64
N LEU A 90 16.67 -8.61 14.91
CA LEU A 90 15.79 -8.24 16.02
C LEU A 90 15.65 -6.72 16.14
N GLN A 91 16.77 -6.00 16.00
CA GLN A 91 16.75 -4.55 16.02
C GLN A 91 15.88 -3.97 14.90
N LYS A 92 16.00 -4.48 13.66
CA LYS A 92 15.20 -3.99 12.53
C LYS A 92 13.73 -4.36 12.62
N VAL A 93 13.39 -5.54 13.13
CA VAL A 93 11.99 -5.89 13.41
C VAL A 93 11.39 -4.91 14.41
N VAL A 94 12.09 -4.58 15.48
CA VAL A 94 11.62 -3.59 16.47
C VAL A 94 11.47 -2.21 15.83
N GLU A 95 12.49 -1.71 15.13
CA GLU A 95 12.47 -0.41 14.46
C GLU A 95 11.28 -0.27 13.49
N LEU A 96 11.05 -1.29 12.67
CA LEU A 96 9.97 -1.33 11.67
C LEU A 96 8.59 -1.51 12.31
N SER A 97 8.47 -2.25 13.42
CA SER A 97 7.19 -2.49 14.11
C SER A 97 6.73 -1.30 14.94
N THR A 98 7.67 -0.54 15.50
CA THR A 98 7.38 0.52 16.48
C THR A 98 7.43 1.93 15.90
N ASN A 99 7.71 2.06 14.60
CA ASN A 99 7.93 3.34 13.93
C ASN A 99 9.09 4.14 14.55
N LEU A 100 10.02 3.45 15.24
CA LEU A 100 11.12 4.08 15.97
C LEU A 100 12.21 4.65 15.03
N ALA A 101 12.26 4.18 13.79
CA ALA A 101 13.22 4.63 12.79
C ALA A 101 12.50 5.33 11.63
N THR A 102 12.61 6.66 11.58
CA THR A 102 12.64 7.60 10.42
C THR A 102 11.76 7.38 9.17
N THR A 103 10.91 6.36 9.13
CA THR A 103 10.20 5.89 7.94
C THR A 103 8.71 6.20 7.99
N GLY A 104 8.26 6.91 9.01
CA GLY A 104 6.93 7.53 9.13
C GLY A 104 5.77 6.57 9.41
N HIS A 105 5.91 5.28 9.12
CA HIS A 105 4.83 4.30 9.29
C HIS A 105 5.35 2.95 9.76
N LYS A 106 4.68 2.37 10.78
CA LYS A 106 4.91 0.99 11.20
C LYS A 106 4.67 0.01 10.04
N VAL A 107 5.35 -1.13 10.10
CA VAL A 107 5.04 -2.31 9.28
C VAL A 107 3.87 -3.07 9.93
N ASP A 108 2.96 -3.57 9.11
CA ASP A 108 1.78 -4.34 9.52
C ASP A 108 2.01 -5.86 9.43
N ALA A 109 2.95 -6.30 8.58
CA ALA A 109 3.33 -7.70 8.42
C ALA A 109 4.77 -7.85 7.93
N PHE A 110 5.44 -8.95 8.26
CA PHE A 110 6.79 -9.25 7.78
C PHE A 110 6.78 -10.43 6.81
N VAL A 111 7.68 -10.38 5.82
CA VAL A 111 8.00 -11.47 4.90
C VAL A 111 9.52 -11.60 4.84
N GLY A 112 10.02 -12.82 4.98
CA GLY A 112 11.43 -13.16 4.97
C GLY A 112 11.61 -14.65 5.29
N GLU A 113 12.80 -15.18 4.99
CA GLU A 113 13.27 -16.49 5.46
C GLU A 113 14.21 -16.33 6.66
#